data_AF-A0AAW6U8X6-F1
#
_entry.id   AF-A0AAW6U8X6-F1
#
_cell.length_a   1.000
_cell.length_b   1.000
_cell.length_c   1.000
_cell.angle_alpha   90.00
_cell.angle_beta   90.00
_cell.angle_gamma   90.00
#
_symmetry.space_group_name_H-M   'P 1'
#
loop_
_entity.id
_entity.type
_entity.pdbx_description
1 polymer ?
#
loop_
_entity_poly.entity_id
_entity_poly.type
_entity_poly.pdbx_seq_one_letter_code
_entity_poly.pdbx_strand_id
1 'polypeptide(L)'
;MDAYSLPWAFYMKYNNRLKEMTLYLSKGFKEKTELSLSQMTLNKSDIEEFIHRYDYRKLSYFSGIQLNGTFDTILRFKMSHGKSYLKTYAVCQTDQTGFRCIHIEEKYIFKIHKNVRSSELFASRLNIDIEDFESISEFESTQNLMKIKGHLHNIILRMSN
;
A
#
# COMPACT_ATOMS: atom_id res chain seq x y z
N MET A 1 17.78 -8.85 -16.82
CA MET A 1 17.30 -8.32 -15.53
C MET A 1 15.80 -8.40 -15.64
N ASP A 2 15.14 -9.21 -14.82
CA ASP A 2 13.70 -9.39 -14.96
C ASP A 2 13.02 -8.25 -14.21
N ALA A 3 12.40 -7.36 -14.99
CA ALA A 3 11.66 -6.22 -14.50
C ALA A 3 10.21 -6.61 -14.27
N TYR A 4 9.77 -6.50 -13.02
CA TYR A 4 8.38 -6.70 -12.66
C TYR A 4 7.70 -5.36 -12.43
N SER A 5 6.65 -5.14 -13.20
CA SER A 5 5.73 -4.03 -13.01
C SER A 5 4.71 -4.39 -11.94
N LEU A 6 4.59 -3.57 -10.90
CA LEU A 6 3.76 -3.82 -9.74
C LEU A 6 2.61 -2.82 -9.68
N PRO A 7 1.37 -3.26 -9.96
CA PRO A 7 0.20 -2.40 -9.81
C PRO A 7 -0.04 -2.06 -8.34
N TRP A 8 -0.31 -0.79 -8.05
CA TRP A 8 -0.79 -0.33 -6.76
C TRP A 8 -2.30 -0.12 -6.81
N ALA A 9 -2.97 -0.28 -5.66
CA ALA A 9 -4.40 -0.07 -5.53
C ALA A 9 -4.72 1.41 -5.28
N PHE A 10 -4.16 1.95 -4.20
CA PHE A 10 -4.36 3.35 -3.82
C PHE A 10 -3.28 3.86 -2.88
N TYR A 11 -3.16 5.18 -2.80
CA TYR A 11 -2.30 5.91 -1.89
C TYR A 11 -3.19 6.44 -0.79
N MET A 12 -2.86 6.13 0.45
CA MET A 12 -3.66 6.47 1.62
C MET A 12 -2.91 7.51 2.44
N LYS A 13 -3.59 8.58 2.86
CA LYS A 13 -3.14 9.50 3.90
C LYS A 13 -4.05 9.36 5.11
N TYR A 14 -3.50 9.08 6.28
CA TYR A 14 -4.24 9.02 7.53
C TYR A 14 -3.80 10.15 8.46
N ASN A 15 -4.74 11.01 8.83
CA ASN A 15 -4.53 12.04 9.83
C ASN A 15 -5.09 11.56 11.18
N ASN A 16 -4.18 11.31 12.13
CA ASN A 16 -4.55 10.78 13.44
C ASN A 16 -5.23 11.82 14.33
N ARG A 17 -4.93 13.11 14.14
CA ARG A 17 -5.55 14.19 14.92
C ARG A 17 -7.00 14.40 14.51
N LEU A 18 -7.25 14.45 13.20
CA LEU A 18 -8.59 14.64 12.64
C LEU A 18 -9.40 13.34 12.57
N LYS A 19 -8.74 12.18 12.67
CA LYS A 19 -9.33 10.86 12.42
C LYS A 19 -9.96 10.78 11.04
N GLU A 20 -9.23 11.29 10.06
CA GLU A 20 -9.62 11.32 8.65
C GLU A 20 -8.64 10.53 7.80
N MET A 21 -9.17 9.95 6.73
CA MET A 21 -8.40 9.17 5.77
C MET A 21 -8.72 9.60 4.36
N THR A 22 -7.72 10.01 3.60
CA THR A 22 -7.86 10.31 2.17
C THR A 22 -7.22 9.21 1.35
N LEU A 23 -7.95 8.68 0.38
CA LEU A 23 -7.49 7.68 -0.57
C LEU A 23 -7.41 8.32 -1.95
N TYR A 24 -6.29 8.12 -2.63
CA TYR A 24 -6.10 8.46 -4.04
C TYR A 24 -5.98 7.14 -4.81
N LEU A 25 -6.94 6.87 -5.70
CA LEU A 25 -7.05 5.59 -6.39
C LEU A 25 -6.16 5.56 -7.63
N SER A 26 -5.44 4.46 -7.83
CA SER A 26 -4.66 4.27 -9.05
C SER A 26 -5.58 4.13 -10.26
N LYS A 27 -5.05 4.42 -11.46
CA LYS A 27 -5.79 4.25 -12.71
C LYS A 27 -6.24 2.79 -12.88
N GLY A 28 -5.33 1.84 -12.74
CA GLY A 28 -5.63 0.42 -12.87
C GLY A 28 -6.64 -0.09 -11.84
N PHE A 29 -6.62 0.45 -10.62
CA PHE A 29 -7.61 0.07 -9.60
C PHE A 29 -9.00 0.61 -9.95
N LYS A 30 -9.11 1.87 -10.37
CA LYS A 30 -10.39 2.47 -10.81
C LYS A 30 -11.03 1.69 -11.95
N GLU A 31 -10.25 1.34 -12.96
CA GLU A 31 -10.72 0.56 -14.11
C GLU A 31 -11.23 -0.82 -13.65
N LYS A 32 -10.50 -1.48 -12.75
CA LYS A 32 -10.88 -2.79 -12.20
C LYS A 32 -12.15 -2.73 -11.34
N THR A 33 -12.38 -1.65 -10.60
CA THR A 33 -13.50 -1.52 -9.67
C THR A 33 -14.67 -0.70 -10.21
N GLU A 34 -14.57 -0.22 -11.46
CA GLU A 34 -15.56 0.67 -12.10
C GLU A 34 -15.84 1.94 -11.28
N LEU A 35 -14.85 2.40 -10.51
CA LEU A 35 -14.98 3.61 -9.69
C LEU A 35 -14.59 4.84 -10.51
N SER A 36 -15.49 5.82 -10.57
CA SER A 36 -15.27 7.08 -11.29
C SER A 36 -14.44 8.10 -10.50
N LEU A 37 -14.42 7.97 -9.17
CA LEU A 37 -13.74 8.92 -8.28
C LEU A 37 -12.22 8.69 -8.28
N SER A 38 -11.44 9.75 -8.46
CA SER A 38 -9.97 9.73 -8.32
C SER A 38 -9.51 9.76 -6.86
N GLN A 39 -10.33 10.35 -5.99
CA GLN A 39 -10.06 10.48 -4.57
C GLN A 39 -11.33 10.32 -3.74
N MET A 40 -11.16 9.89 -2.48
CA MET A 40 -12.22 9.86 -1.49
C MET A 40 -11.64 10.18 -0.11
N THR A 41 -12.38 10.95 0.69
CA THR A 41 -12.04 11.21 2.09
C THR A 41 -13.09 10.55 2.98
N LEU A 42 -12.62 9.81 3.96
CA LEU A 42 -13.40 9.08 4.94
C LEU A 42 -13.21 9.74 6.30
N ASN A 43 -14.33 9.97 6.99
CA ASN A 43 -14.30 10.37 8.40
C ASN A 43 -14.12 9.14 9.31
N LYS A 44 -14.10 9.35 10.63
CA LYS A 44 -13.91 8.27 11.60
C LYS A 44 -14.91 7.10 11.45
N SER A 45 -16.22 7.37 11.32
CA SER A 45 -17.21 6.29 11.20
C SER A 45 -17.02 5.51 9.91
N ASP A 46 -16.76 6.22 8.81
CA ASP A 46 -16.57 5.58 7.52
C ASP A 46 -15.28 4.74 7.50
N ILE A 47 -14.22 5.18 8.20
CA ILE A 47 -12.99 4.40 8.37
C ILE A 47 -13.24 3.11 9.15
N GLU A 48 -14.01 3.17 10.24
CA GLU A 48 -14.34 2.00 11.08
C GLU A 48 -15.17 0.97 10.30
N GLU A 49 -16.00 1.43 9.37
CA GLU A 49 -16.74 0.56 8.46
C GLU A 49 -15.86 0.03 7.33
N PHE A 50 -15.02 0.88 6.75
CA PHE A 50 -14.19 0.55 5.58
C PHE A 50 -13.03 -0.38 5.92
N ILE A 51 -12.43 -0.26 7.11
CA ILE A 51 -11.27 -1.07 7.51
C ILE A 51 -11.71 -2.22 8.40
N HIS A 52 -11.08 -3.38 8.22
CA HIS A 52 -11.30 -4.52 9.10
C HIS A 52 -11.03 -4.13 10.57
N ARG A 53 -11.93 -4.50 11.51
CA ARG A 53 -11.86 -4.12 12.93
C ARG A 53 -10.49 -4.29 13.60
N TYR A 54 -9.79 -5.40 13.31
CA TYR A 54 -8.45 -5.67 13.85
C TYR A 54 -7.37 -4.78 13.24
N ASP A 55 -7.55 -4.32 12.01
CA ASP A 55 -6.60 -3.45 11.33
C ASP A 55 -6.85 -1.97 11.67
N TYR A 56 -8.07 -1.59 12.02
CA TYR A 56 -8.38 -0.23 12.48
C TYR A 56 -7.52 0.17 13.70
N ARG A 57 -7.31 -0.75 14.65
CA ARG A 57 -6.44 -0.52 15.82
C ARG A 57 -4.98 -0.21 15.43
N LYS A 58 -4.52 -0.72 14.28
CA LYS A 58 -3.17 -0.47 13.77
C LYS A 58 -2.99 1.00 13.38
N LEU A 59 -4.05 1.70 12.94
CA LEU A 59 -3.94 3.11 12.57
C LEU A 59 -3.49 3.95 13.78
N SER A 60 -4.16 3.77 14.92
CA SER A 60 -3.79 4.44 16.17
C SER A 60 -2.41 4.00 16.67
N TYR A 61 -2.05 2.71 16.53
CA TYR A 61 -0.73 2.20 16.91
C TYR A 61 0.39 2.86 16.10
N PHE A 62 0.32 2.80 14.77
CA PHE A 62 1.37 3.32 13.89
C PHE A 62 1.46 4.84 13.88
N SER A 63 0.37 5.55 14.18
CA SER A 63 0.37 7.02 14.31
C SER A 63 0.72 7.52 15.71
N GLY A 64 0.59 6.67 16.74
CA GLY A 64 0.87 7.04 18.13
C GLY A 64 2.30 6.71 18.57
N ILE A 65 2.94 5.74 17.93
CA ILE A 65 4.35 5.45 18.17
C ILE A 65 5.17 6.45 17.36
N GLN A 66 6.20 7.03 17.99
CA GLN A 66 7.27 7.73 17.28
C GLN A 66 8.12 6.71 16.49
N LEU A 67 7.47 6.01 15.54
CA LEU A 67 8.17 5.25 14.52
C LEU A 67 8.81 6.30 13.62
N ASN A 68 10.09 6.55 13.81
CA ASN A 68 10.85 7.35 12.88
C ASN A 68 11.09 6.51 11.63
N GLY A 69 10.42 6.85 10.52
CA GLY A 69 10.77 6.34 9.20
C GLY A 69 9.68 5.54 8.49
N THR A 70 10.13 4.64 7.62
CA THR A 70 9.29 3.82 6.75
C THR A 70 8.98 2.50 7.45
N PHE A 71 7.74 2.05 7.37
CA PHE A 71 7.30 0.76 7.91
C PHE A 71 6.38 0.06 6.91
N ASP A 72 6.24 -1.25 7.06
CA ASP A 72 5.31 -2.04 6.26
C ASP A 72 4.28 -2.75 7.14
N THR A 73 3.08 -2.92 6.61
CA THR A 73 1.98 -3.60 7.30
C THR A 73 1.00 -4.19 6.29
N ILE A 74 0.18 -5.13 6.74
CA ILE A 74 -0.96 -5.63 5.99
C ILE A 74 -2.23 -4.95 6.52
N LEU A 75 -3.04 -4.39 5.62
CA LEU A 75 -4.38 -3.87 5.92
C LEU A 75 -5.43 -4.54 5.03
N ARG A 76 -6.61 -4.76 5.62
CA ARG A 76 -7.80 -5.31 4.96
C ARG A 76 -8.89 -4.24 4.89
N PHE A 77 -9.38 -4.01 3.68
CA PHE A 77 -10.44 -3.05 3.39
C PHE A 77 -11.69 -3.77 2.91
N LYS A 78 -12.87 -3.34 3.37
CA LYS A 78 -14.16 -3.85 2.88
C LYS A 78 -14.41 -3.26 1.50
N MET A 79 -14.80 -4.12 0.57
CA MET A 79 -15.22 -3.70 -0.76
C MET A 79 -16.75 -3.65 -0.80
N SER A 80 -17.31 -2.60 -1.41
CA SER A 80 -18.76 -2.37 -1.50
C SER A 80 -19.54 -3.51 -2.18
N HIS A 81 -18.89 -4.27 -3.07
CA HIS A 81 -19.54 -5.32 -3.87
C HIS A 81 -19.21 -6.76 -3.45
N GLY A 82 -18.71 -7.01 -2.23
CA GLY A 82 -18.38 -8.37 -1.81
C GLY A 82 -18.39 -8.62 -0.30
N LYS A 83 -18.52 -9.90 0.07
CA LYS A 83 -18.30 -10.37 1.46
C LYS A 83 -16.80 -10.49 1.81
N SER A 84 -15.91 -10.29 0.84
CA SER A 84 -14.47 -10.43 0.99
C SER A 84 -13.79 -9.09 1.21
N TYR A 85 -12.66 -9.14 1.92
CA TYR A 85 -11.81 -7.98 2.14
C TYR A 85 -10.74 -7.89 1.06
N LEU A 86 -10.46 -6.69 0.58
CA LEU A 86 -9.26 -6.37 -0.16
C LEU A 86 -8.07 -6.36 0.81
N LYS A 87 -7.24 -7.40 0.75
CA LYS A 87 -6.02 -7.49 1.54
C LYS A 87 -4.85 -6.89 0.76
N THR A 88 -4.15 -5.97 1.39
CA THR A 88 -3.04 -5.22 0.77
C THR A 88 -1.79 -5.28 1.64
N TYR A 89 -0.63 -5.32 0.99
CA TYR A 89 0.62 -4.88 1.61
C TYR A 89 0.72 -3.37 1.46
N ALA A 90 1.00 -2.71 2.58
CA ALA A 90 1.15 -1.27 2.65
C ALA A 90 2.60 -0.96 3.00
N VAL A 91 3.22 -0.06 2.25
CA VAL A 91 4.50 0.56 2.65
C VAL A 91 4.20 2.00 2.99
N CYS A 92 4.52 2.37 4.22
CA CYS A 92 4.05 3.55 4.88
C CYS A 92 5.20 4.42 5.37
N GLN A 93 4.98 5.73 5.38
CA GLN A 93 5.87 6.73 5.93
C GLN A 93 5.11 7.52 6.99
N THR A 94 5.65 7.55 8.21
CA THR A 94 5.10 8.39 9.29
C THR A 94 5.44 9.86 9.08
N ASP A 95 4.54 10.72 9.57
CA ASP A 95 4.78 12.15 9.73
C ASP A 95 4.20 12.66 11.07
N GLN A 96 4.28 13.96 11.32
CA GLN A 96 3.85 14.57 12.59
C GLN A 96 2.34 14.48 12.85
N THR A 97 1.54 14.20 11.82
CA THR A 97 0.07 14.21 11.87
C THR A 97 -0.53 12.81 11.77
N GLY A 98 0.23 11.85 11.26
CA GLY A 98 -0.15 10.45 11.16
C GLY A 98 0.81 9.72 10.24
N PHE A 99 0.33 9.22 9.12
CA PHE A 99 1.16 8.54 8.14
C PHE A 99 0.48 8.44 6.78
N ARG A 100 1.27 8.07 5.78
CA ARG A 100 0.82 7.85 4.41
C ARG A 100 1.39 6.57 3.83
N CYS A 101 0.64 5.87 3.00
CA CYS A 101 1.00 4.55 2.51
C CYS A 101 0.68 4.36 1.04
N ILE A 102 1.52 3.60 0.33
CA ILE A 102 1.15 2.96 -0.93
C ILE A 102 0.60 1.57 -0.61
N HIS A 103 -0.60 1.26 -1.10
CA HIS A 103 -1.23 -0.05 -0.96
C HIS A 103 -1.13 -0.86 -2.23
N ILE A 104 -0.68 -2.10 -2.11
CA ILE A 104 -0.55 -3.06 -3.21
C ILE A 104 -1.33 -4.32 -2.85
N GLU A 105 -2.16 -4.83 -3.77
CA GLU A 105 -2.92 -6.04 -3.48
C GLU A 105 -2.00 -7.24 -3.23
N GLU A 106 -2.26 -8.00 -2.18
CA GLU A 106 -1.43 -9.14 -1.77
C GLU A 106 -1.19 -10.15 -2.89
N LYS A 107 -2.18 -10.36 -3.76
CA LYS A 107 -2.08 -11.29 -4.90
C LYS A 107 -0.94 -10.94 -5.85
N TYR A 108 -0.61 -9.66 -6.03
CA TYR A 108 0.46 -9.24 -6.95
C TYR A 108 1.83 -9.50 -6.35
N ILE A 109 1.99 -9.18 -5.06
CA ILE A 109 3.21 -9.52 -4.29
C ILE A 109 3.44 -11.03 -4.33
N PHE A 110 2.41 -11.84 -4.06
CA PHE A 110 2.51 -13.30 -4.06
C PHE A 110 2.85 -13.85 -5.45
N LYS A 111 2.27 -13.29 -6.53
CA LYS A 111 2.57 -13.70 -7.90
C LYS A 111 4.04 -13.46 -8.25
N ILE A 112 4.58 -12.29 -7.94
CA ILE A 112 6.00 -11.99 -8.19
C ILE A 112 6.88 -12.90 -7.35
N HIS A 113 6.58 -13.05 -6.06
CA HIS A 113 7.31 -13.92 -5.17
C HIS A 113 7.41 -15.36 -5.71
N LYS A 114 6.28 -15.94 -6.15
CA LYS A 114 6.25 -17.29 -6.74
C LYS A 114 7.14 -17.38 -7.99
N ASN A 115 7.08 -16.38 -8.86
CA ASN A 115 7.87 -16.34 -10.09
C ASN A 115 9.38 -16.23 -9.80
N VAL A 116 9.77 -15.40 -8.83
CA VAL A 116 11.17 -15.25 -8.39
C VAL A 116 11.69 -16.56 -7.81
N ARG A 117 10.89 -17.23 -6.97
CA ARG A 117 11.27 -18.52 -6.38
C ARG A 117 11.41 -19.63 -7.43
N SER A 118 10.50 -19.70 -8.40
CA SER A 118 10.52 -20.76 -9.43
C SER A 118 11.65 -20.62 -10.44
N SER A 119 12.19 -19.41 -10.61
CA SER A 119 13.19 -19.10 -11.63
C SER A 119 14.62 -19.13 -11.09
N GLU A 120 14.82 -19.49 -9.81
CA GLU A 120 16.09 -19.38 -9.09
C GLU A 120 16.76 -18.01 -9.27
N LEU A 121 15.94 -16.97 -9.52
CA LEU A 121 16.45 -15.63 -9.74
C LEU A 121 17.10 -15.15 -8.44
N PHE A 122 18.40 -14.91 -8.52
CA PHE A 122 19.12 -14.23 -7.46
C PHE A 122 18.43 -12.90 -7.14
N ALA A 123 18.23 -12.64 -5.85
CA ALA A 123 17.66 -11.41 -5.31
C ALA A 123 18.26 -10.12 -5.92
N SER A 124 19.53 -10.17 -6.33
CA SER A 124 20.28 -9.08 -6.96
C SER A 124 19.86 -8.75 -8.40
N ARG A 125 19.06 -9.60 -9.05
CA ARG A 125 18.58 -9.41 -10.44
C ARG A 125 17.11 -8.96 -10.53
N LEU A 126 16.42 -8.87 -9.40
CA LEU A 126 15.03 -8.47 -9.30
C LEU A 126 14.94 -6.94 -9.41
N ASN A 127 14.38 -6.44 -10.51
CA ASN A 127 13.98 -5.03 -10.62
C ASN A 127 12.46 -4.93 -10.42
N ILE A 128 12.02 -4.07 -9.49
CA ILE A 128 10.60 -3.83 -9.21
C ILE A 128 10.29 -2.37 -9.49
N ASP A 129 9.37 -2.16 -10.42
CA ASP A 129 8.82 -0.85 -10.72
C ASP A 129 7.35 -0.80 -10.33
N ILE A 130 6.91 0.34 -9.83
CA ILE A 130 5.51 0.57 -9.48
C ILE A 130 4.84 1.19 -10.69
N GLU A 131 3.69 0.65 -11.10
CA GLU A 131 2.92 1.18 -12.23
C GLU A 131 2.49 2.62 -11.99
N ASP A 132 2.50 3.42 -13.05
CA ASP A 132 2.13 4.85 -13.00
C ASP A 132 2.84 5.62 -11.87
N PHE A 133 4.12 5.31 -11.62
CA PHE A 133 4.91 5.90 -10.55
C PHE A 133 4.87 7.44 -10.49
N GLU A 134 4.81 8.08 -11.66
CA GLU A 134 4.70 9.54 -11.79
C GLU A 134 3.43 10.07 -11.10
N SER A 135 2.30 9.37 -11.19
CA SER A 135 1.07 9.78 -10.51
C SER A 135 1.19 9.74 -8.99
N ILE A 136 2.05 8.88 -8.44
CA ILE A 136 2.30 8.84 -7.00
C ILE A 136 3.23 10.00 -6.59
N SER A 137 4.12 10.43 -7.47
CA SER A 137 5.04 11.55 -7.21
C SER A 137 4.32 12.89 -6.98
N GLU A 138 3.06 13.00 -7.41
CA GLU A 138 2.17 14.12 -7.05
C GLU A 138 1.87 14.16 -5.53
N PHE A 139 1.94 13.01 -4.86
CA PHE A 139 1.56 12.87 -3.44
C PHE A 139 2.75 12.59 -2.52
N GLU A 140 3.90 12.19 -3.06
CA GLU A 140 5.05 11.73 -2.30
C GLU A 140 6.38 12.18 -2.93
N SER A 141 7.37 12.51 -2.08
CA SER A 141 8.69 12.91 -2.58
C SER A 141 9.41 11.74 -3.27
N THR A 142 10.20 12.05 -4.30
CA THR A 142 11.01 11.05 -5.04
C THR A 142 11.90 10.23 -4.11
N GLN A 143 12.51 10.85 -3.09
CA GLN A 143 13.35 10.15 -2.12
C GLN A 143 12.56 9.11 -1.31
N ASN A 144 11.35 9.46 -0.87
CA ASN A 144 10.51 8.51 -0.15
C ASN A 144 10.00 7.40 -1.07
N LEU A 145 9.74 7.70 -2.32
CA LEU A 145 9.36 6.68 -3.29
C LEU A 145 10.48 5.66 -3.55
N MET A 146 11.75 6.09 -3.58
CA MET A 146 12.88 5.15 -3.63
C MET A 146 12.93 4.26 -2.39
N LYS A 147 12.68 4.81 -1.19
CA LYS A 147 12.59 4.00 0.04
C LYS A 147 11.45 2.98 -0.06
N ILE A 148 10.30 3.39 -0.59
CA ILE A 148 9.16 2.48 -0.78
C ILE A 148 9.52 1.34 -1.72
N LYS A 149 10.16 1.62 -2.87
CA LYS A 149 10.68 0.57 -3.77
C LYS A 149 11.62 -0.40 -3.05
N GLY A 150 12.55 0.12 -2.23
CA GLY A 150 13.44 -0.71 -1.42
C GLY A 150 12.72 -1.60 -0.41
N HIS A 151 11.69 -1.08 0.27
CA HIS A 151 10.87 -1.88 1.18
C HIS A 151 10.06 -2.95 0.44
N LEU A 152 9.49 -2.64 -0.72
CA LEU A 152 8.76 -3.62 -1.55
C LEU A 152 9.66 -4.76 -2.01
N HIS A 153 10.90 -4.45 -2.41
CA HIS A 153 11.90 -5.46 -2.74
C HIS A 153 12.15 -6.41 -1.57
N ASN A 154 12.36 -5.85 -0.37
CA ASN A 154 12.51 -6.65 0.84
C ASN A 154 11.28 -7.49 1.19
N ILE A 155 10.06 -6.96 1.03
CA ILE A 155 8.82 -7.70 1.29
C ILE A 155 8.72 -8.92 0.37
N ILE A 156 8.94 -8.74 -0.94
CA ILE A 156 8.86 -9.81 -1.94
C ILE A 156 9.89 -10.91 -1.65
N LEU A 157 11.09 -10.55 -1.21
CA LEU A 157 12.14 -11.50 -0.86
C LEU A 157 11.89 -12.18 0.49
N ARG A 158 11.38 -11.50 1.51
CA ARG A 158 11.13 -12.08 2.85
C ARG A 158 9.99 -13.08 2.88
N MET A 159 9.03 -13.00 1.96
CA MET A 159 8.01 -14.03 1.79
C MET A 159 8.59 -15.41 1.40
N SER A 160 9.90 -15.50 1.13
CA SER A 160 10.63 -16.73 0.78
C SER A 160 11.06 -17.60 1.95
N ASN A 161 10.79 -17.22 3.21
CA ASN A 161 11.10 -18.02 4.39
C ASN A 161 9.85 -18.67 5.00
#